data_AF-A0AAP5TEA4-F1
#
_entry.id   AF-A0AAP5TEA4-F1
#
_cell.length_a   1.000
_cell.length_b   1.000
_cell.length_c   1.000
_cell.angle_alpha   90.00
_cell.angle_beta   90.00
_cell.angle_gamma   90.00
#
_symmetry.space_group_name_H-M   'P 1'
#
loop_
_entity.id
_entity.type
_entity.pdbx_description
1 polymer ?
#
loop_
_entity_poly.entity_id
_entity_poly.type
_entity_poly.pdbx_seq_one_letter_code
_entity_poly.pdbx_strand_id
1 'polypeptide(L)'
;MKKALVLVSDAVSIKNPYLIKTIKKLVNNQIRVTVLVMILDYHLAAKVTFKLTKAVARENSEAKIINWFDLLHEQKGIAVSLQTLDTIHSGEPEKRTFELPEHEKIERYFDKHDLIMERIFRQDRLALLKSFADGTLQTQYYYDDQQRVREVVHFQDGQPTIYEVLNNTNQQLYQFIVKQPRLRNYRVASDSEFAARGAIVESDLFKGTPRNTVRIEISNSQFSVHDYVTWRPYKNVFEFYAGQLRQLIDNDQTTGIFIDLELVESMSPYLGTLKTFNY
;
A
#
# COMPACT_ATOMS: atom_id res chain seq x y z
N MET A 1 -11.52 -27.35 -7.77
CA MET A 1 -11.88 -26.70 -6.50
C MET A 1 -11.96 -25.19 -6.75
N LYS A 2 -13.04 -24.50 -6.36
CA LYS A 2 -13.19 -23.05 -6.62
C LYS A 2 -12.23 -22.25 -5.75
N LYS A 3 -11.64 -21.20 -6.32
CA LYS A 3 -10.70 -20.30 -5.63
C LYS A 3 -11.27 -18.88 -5.64
N ALA A 4 -10.93 -18.10 -4.62
CA ALA A 4 -11.21 -16.67 -4.58
C ALA A 4 -9.95 -15.90 -4.18
N LEU A 5 -9.68 -14.81 -4.90
CA LEU A 5 -8.61 -13.87 -4.60
C LEU A 5 -9.24 -12.53 -4.23
N VAL A 6 -9.11 -12.12 -2.97
CA VAL A 6 -9.64 -10.86 -2.44
C VAL A 6 -8.51 -9.85 -2.41
N LEU A 7 -8.66 -8.72 -3.10
CA LEU A 7 -7.68 -7.63 -3.12
C LEU A 7 -7.99 -6.61 -2.05
N VAL A 8 -6.99 -6.23 -1.26
CA VAL A 8 -7.05 -5.10 -0.30
C VAL A 8 -5.94 -4.12 -0.66
N SER A 9 -6.26 -2.93 -1.17
CA SER A 9 -5.24 -1.99 -1.67
C SER A 9 -4.99 -0.77 -0.79
N ASP A 10 -5.74 -0.61 0.30
CA ASP A 10 -5.59 0.49 1.24
C ASP A 10 -6.02 0.11 2.66
N ALA A 11 -5.77 1.02 3.61
CA ALA A 11 -6.13 0.84 5.01
C ALA A 11 -7.58 1.20 5.32
N VAL A 12 -8.36 1.70 4.37
CA VAL A 12 -9.79 1.98 4.55
C VAL A 12 -10.60 0.71 4.30
N SER A 13 -10.18 -0.10 3.32
CA SER A 13 -10.73 -1.40 2.94
C SER A 13 -10.89 -2.34 4.13
N ILE A 14 -9.98 -2.32 5.13
CA ILE A 14 -10.12 -3.16 6.34
C ILE A 14 -11.29 -2.76 7.23
N LYS A 15 -11.75 -1.51 7.12
CA LYS A 15 -12.90 -0.99 7.86
C LYS A 15 -14.21 -1.29 7.13
N ASN A 16 -14.15 -1.69 5.86
CA ASN A 16 -15.32 -2.09 5.10
C ASN A 16 -15.93 -3.37 5.73
N PRO A 17 -17.13 -3.30 6.33
CA PRO A 17 -17.73 -4.45 7.01
C PRO A 17 -18.06 -5.60 6.05
N TYR A 18 -18.15 -5.33 4.74
CA TYR A 18 -18.44 -6.34 3.73
C TYR A 18 -17.21 -7.18 3.36
N LEU A 19 -15.98 -6.70 3.59
CA LEU A 19 -14.76 -7.47 3.36
C LEU A 19 -14.75 -8.78 4.16
N ILE A 20 -14.88 -8.67 5.49
CA ILE A 20 -14.86 -9.84 6.39
C ILE A 20 -16.09 -10.74 6.15
N LYS A 21 -17.27 -10.14 5.93
CA LYS A 21 -18.50 -10.90 5.60
C LYS A 21 -18.33 -11.71 4.32
N THR A 22 -17.70 -11.14 3.29
CA THR A 22 -17.45 -11.80 2.01
C THR A 22 -16.45 -12.94 2.17
N ILE A 23 -15.32 -12.70 2.84
CA ILE A 23 -14.33 -13.75 3.15
C ILE A 23 -15.00 -14.93 3.86
N LYS A 24 -15.80 -14.65 4.90
CA LYS A 24 -16.54 -15.67 5.66
C LYS A 24 -17.51 -16.45 4.77
N LYS A 25 -18.31 -15.76 3.96
CA LYS A 25 -19.26 -16.40 3.05
C LYS A 25 -18.57 -17.33 2.05
N LEU A 26 -17.41 -16.92 1.53
CA LEU A 26 -16.64 -17.72 0.58
C LEU A 26 -16.07 -18.97 1.25
N VAL A 27 -15.46 -18.83 2.42
CA VAL A 27 -14.91 -19.97 3.18
C VAL A 27 -16.01 -20.95 3.60
N ASN A 28 -17.16 -20.46 4.09
CA ASN A 28 -18.30 -21.31 4.44
C ASN A 28 -18.84 -22.11 3.24
N ASN A 29 -18.69 -21.58 2.02
CA ASN A 29 -19.04 -22.26 0.78
C ASN A 29 -17.91 -23.16 0.24
N GLN A 30 -16.92 -23.50 1.08
CA GLN A 30 -15.77 -24.34 0.73
C GLN A 30 -14.94 -23.79 -0.44
N ILE A 31 -14.92 -22.45 -0.61
CA ILE A 31 -14.08 -21.78 -1.59
C ILE A 31 -12.75 -21.46 -0.91
N ARG A 32 -11.63 -21.82 -1.56
CA ARG A 32 -10.30 -21.47 -1.05
C ARG A 32 -10.05 -19.99 -1.23
N VAL A 33 -9.97 -19.25 -0.14
CA VAL A 33 -9.78 -17.80 -0.15
C VAL A 33 -8.32 -17.44 0.08
N THR A 34 -7.77 -16.62 -0.80
CA THR A 34 -6.54 -15.86 -0.59
C THR A 34 -6.88 -14.38 -0.55
N VAL A 35 -6.43 -13.67 0.48
CA VAL A 35 -6.52 -12.22 0.59
C VAL A 35 -5.14 -11.65 0.31
N LEU A 36 -5.03 -10.84 -0.73
CA LEU A 36 -3.80 -10.16 -1.11
C LEU A 36 -3.86 -8.70 -0.67
N VAL A 37 -2.98 -8.32 0.25
CA VAL A 37 -2.79 -6.94 0.68
C VAL A 37 -1.77 -6.29 -0.26
N MET A 38 -2.26 -5.41 -1.15
CA MET A 38 -1.49 -4.63 -2.14
C MET A 38 -1.43 -3.16 -1.73
N ILE A 39 -0.87 -2.88 -0.56
CA ILE A 39 -0.62 -1.50 -0.09
C ILE A 39 0.84 -1.18 -0.38
N LEU A 40 1.11 -0.05 -1.05
CA LEU A 40 2.48 0.31 -1.44
C LEU A 40 3.39 0.50 -0.23
N ASP A 41 2.93 1.24 0.78
CA ASP A 41 3.66 1.44 2.04
C ASP A 41 3.78 0.11 2.80
N TYR A 42 5.01 -0.36 3.01
CA TYR A 42 5.31 -1.65 3.64
C TYR A 42 4.77 -1.73 5.06
N HIS A 43 4.95 -0.67 5.85
CA HIS A 43 4.55 -0.63 7.25
C HIS A 43 3.04 -0.73 7.39
N LEU A 44 2.33 0.03 6.56
CA LEU A 44 0.88 0.00 6.49
C LEU A 44 0.39 -1.35 5.98
N ALA A 45 1.03 -1.92 4.96
CA ALA A 45 0.74 -3.25 4.44
C ALA A 45 0.88 -4.33 5.53
N ALA A 46 1.98 -4.31 6.29
CA ALA A 46 2.22 -5.23 7.39
C ALA A 46 1.18 -5.07 8.52
N LYS A 47 0.87 -3.83 8.91
CA LYS A 47 -0.16 -3.53 9.91
C LYS A 47 -1.55 -3.98 9.49
N VAL A 48 -1.92 -3.76 8.22
CA VAL A 48 -3.19 -4.20 7.63
C VAL A 48 -3.25 -5.72 7.59
N THR A 49 -2.18 -6.36 7.12
CA THR A 49 -2.05 -7.83 7.09
C THR A 49 -2.25 -8.43 8.48
N PHE A 50 -1.55 -7.91 9.49
CA PHE A 50 -1.70 -8.37 10.87
C PHE A 50 -3.14 -8.22 11.39
N LYS A 51 -3.77 -7.07 11.16
CA LYS A 51 -5.17 -6.82 11.57
C LYS A 51 -6.15 -7.77 10.89
N LEU A 52 -5.99 -7.99 9.58
CA LEU A 52 -6.84 -8.90 8.80
C LEU A 52 -6.66 -10.34 9.26
N THR A 53 -5.42 -10.81 9.45
CA THR A 53 -5.13 -12.15 9.96
C THR A 53 -5.83 -12.36 11.30
N LYS A 54 -5.76 -11.39 12.23
CA LYS A 54 -6.45 -11.47 13.52
C LYS A 54 -7.98 -11.48 13.38
N ALA A 55 -8.53 -10.66 12.49
CA ALA A 55 -9.97 -10.57 12.26
C ALA A 55 -10.52 -11.88 11.65
N VAL A 56 -9.83 -12.44 10.67
CA VAL A 56 -10.19 -13.69 9.99
C VAL A 56 -10.03 -14.89 10.93
N ALA A 57 -8.96 -14.95 11.74
CA ALA A 57 -8.75 -16.01 12.72
C ALA A 57 -9.84 -16.04 13.80
N ARG A 58 -10.30 -14.87 14.28
CA ARG A 58 -11.43 -14.78 15.23
C ARG A 58 -12.73 -15.36 14.67
N GLU A 59 -12.88 -15.35 13.35
CA GLU A 59 -14.06 -15.89 12.66
C GLU A 59 -13.90 -17.38 12.31
N ASN A 60 -12.84 -18.06 12.79
CA ASN A 60 -12.50 -19.45 12.44
C ASN A 60 -12.44 -19.70 10.92
N SER A 61 -11.98 -18.70 10.17
CA SER A 61 -11.87 -18.77 8.71
C SER A 61 -10.46 -19.18 8.31
N GLU A 62 -10.33 -20.20 7.44
CA GLU A 62 -9.03 -20.68 6.92
C GLU A 62 -8.49 -19.83 5.75
N ALA A 63 -8.91 -18.57 5.61
CA ALA A 63 -8.45 -17.73 4.51
C ALA A 63 -6.96 -17.40 4.65
N LYS A 64 -6.19 -17.58 3.57
CA LYS A 64 -4.77 -17.23 3.53
C LYS A 64 -4.61 -15.73 3.31
N ILE A 65 -3.98 -15.00 4.23
CA ILE A 65 -3.67 -13.58 4.06
C ILE A 65 -2.20 -13.45 3.62
N ILE A 66 -1.95 -12.67 2.58
CA ILE A 66 -0.61 -12.48 2.00
C ILE A 66 -0.35 -10.98 1.88
N ASN A 67 0.77 -10.51 2.43
CA ASN A 67 1.32 -9.21 2.07
C ASN A 67 2.07 -9.36 0.75
N TRP A 68 1.81 -8.49 -0.22
CA TRP A 68 2.44 -8.60 -1.54
C TRP A 68 3.97 -8.52 -1.49
N PHE A 69 4.55 -7.80 -0.52
CA PHE A 69 5.99 -7.80 -0.28
C PHE A 69 6.56 -9.20 -0.03
N ASP A 70 5.77 -10.10 0.55
CA ASP A 70 6.17 -11.49 0.80
C ASP A 70 6.28 -12.28 -0.51
N LEU A 71 5.56 -11.91 -1.57
CA LEU A 71 5.64 -12.57 -2.87
C LEU A 71 6.94 -12.25 -3.63
N LEU A 72 7.69 -11.26 -3.18
CA LEU A 72 8.83 -10.71 -3.87
C LEU A 72 10.17 -11.26 -3.39
N HIS A 73 10.17 -12.07 -2.33
CA HIS A 73 11.37 -12.38 -1.55
C HIS A 73 12.52 -13.00 -2.37
N GLU A 74 12.19 -13.79 -3.40
CA GLU A 74 13.11 -14.52 -4.27
C GLU A 74 13.27 -13.91 -5.67
N GLN A 75 12.51 -12.85 -5.98
CA GLN A 75 12.63 -12.19 -7.29
C GLN A 75 13.99 -11.52 -7.40
N LYS A 76 14.67 -11.69 -8.54
CA LYS A 76 15.94 -11.01 -8.80
C LYS A 76 15.69 -9.60 -9.29
N GLY A 77 16.42 -8.65 -8.72
CA GLY A 77 16.38 -7.23 -9.10
C GLY A 77 17.77 -6.66 -9.37
N ILE A 78 17.87 -5.34 -9.30
CA ILE A 78 19.13 -4.61 -9.41
C ILE A 78 19.73 -4.41 -8.02
N ALA A 79 20.99 -4.79 -7.81
CA ALA A 79 21.65 -4.57 -6.54
C ALA A 79 21.69 -3.07 -6.20
N VAL A 80 21.22 -2.71 -5.01
CA VAL A 80 21.31 -1.34 -4.50
C VAL A 80 22.28 -1.28 -3.33
N SER A 81 23.04 -0.19 -3.27
CA SER A 81 23.90 0.09 -2.12
C SER A 81 23.11 0.92 -1.12
N LEU A 82 22.92 0.41 0.09
CA LEU A 82 22.26 1.12 1.19
C LEU A 82 23.25 1.94 2.01
N GLN A 83 24.29 2.50 1.36
CA GLN A 83 25.44 3.18 1.98
C GLN A 83 25.05 4.27 3.00
N THR A 84 23.88 4.85 2.87
CA THR A 84 23.26 5.81 3.81
C THR A 84 23.05 5.27 5.23
N LEU A 85 23.15 3.95 5.47
CA LEU A 85 23.02 3.35 6.80
C LEU A 85 24.27 3.47 7.67
N ASP A 86 25.46 3.56 7.04
CA ASP A 86 26.76 3.46 7.72
C ASP A 86 27.49 4.81 7.85
N THR A 87 27.06 5.84 7.11
CA THR A 87 27.66 7.19 7.16
C THR A 87 27.11 8.03 8.31
N ILE A 88 27.37 7.60 9.54
CA ILE A 88 27.48 8.55 10.65
C ILE A 88 28.76 9.35 10.40
N HIS A 89 28.60 10.61 9.98
CA HIS A 89 29.70 11.50 9.62
C HIS A 89 30.68 11.61 10.79
N SER A 90 31.94 11.21 10.56
CA SER A 90 33.26 11.50 11.17
C SER A 90 33.44 12.13 12.58
N GLY A 91 32.40 12.33 13.37
CA GLY A 91 32.38 12.70 14.77
C GLY A 91 31.25 11.92 15.44
N GLU A 92 31.39 11.58 16.72
CA GLU A 92 30.33 10.85 17.43
C GLU A 92 29.09 11.76 17.54
N PRO A 93 27.99 11.49 16.82
CA PRO A 93 26.79 12.32 16.90
C PRO A 93 26.21 12.22 18.32
N GLU A 94 25.60 13.30 18.79
CA GLU A 94 24.88 13.27 20.06
C GLU A 94 23.67 12.33 19.89
N LYS A 95 23.60 11.30 20.73
CA LYS A 95 22.47 10.35 20.74
C LYS A 95 21.51 10.68 21.89
N ARG A 96 20.23 10.79 21.55
CA ARG A 96 19.13 10.87 22.53
C ARG A 96 18.19 9.68 22.37
N THR A 97 17.84 9.05 23.49
CA THR A 97 16.93 7.90 23.52
C THR A 97 15.64 8.27 24.23
N PHE A 98 14.51 7.86 23.65
CA PHE A 98 13.18 8.06 24.17
C PHE A 98 12.47 6.71 24.22
N GLU A 99 11.90 6.38 25.36
CA GLU A 99 11.02 5.22 25.53
C GLU A 99 9.57 5.69 25.40
N LEU A 100 8.81 5.05 24.51
CA LEU A 100 7.40 5.32 24.27
C LEU A 100 6.51 4.19 24.84
N PRO A 101 5.20 4.43 25.00
CA PRO A 101 4.24 3.36 25.27
C PRO A 101 4.32 2.24 24.22
N GLU A 102 3.88 1.03 24.58
CA GLU A 102 3.86 -0.15 23.70
C GLU A 102 5.23 -0.75 23.31
N HIS A 103 6.28 -0.52 24.12
CA HIS A 103 7.64 -1.02 23.85
C HIS A 103 8.23 -0.50 22.52
N GLU A 104 7.89 0.74 22.17
CA GLU A 104 8.57 1.48 21.12
C GLU A 104 9.73 2.28 21.71
N LYS A 105 10.92 2.15 21.14
CA LYS A 105 12.10 2.96 21.50
C LYS A 105 12.49 3.82 20.31
N ILE A 106 12.74 5.11 20.55
CA ILE A 106 13.24 6.03 19.53
C ILE A 106 14.65 6.46 19.90
N GLU A 107 15.58 6.34 18.96
CA GLU A 107 16.92 6.91 19.06
C GLU A 107 17.07 8.02 18.01
N ARG A 108 17.43 9.23 18.46
CA ARG A 108 17.73 10.37 17.60
C ARG A 108 19.20 10.70 17.66
N TYR A 109 19.78 10.98 16.50
CA TYR A 109 21.19 11.30 16.34
C TYR A 109 21.31 12.70 15.77
N PHE A 110 22.10 13.53 16.44
CA PHE A 110 22.30 14.94 16.10
C PHE A 110 23.76 15.19 15.74
N ASP A 111 23.99 15.92 14.64
CA ASP A 111 25.27 16.57 14.39
C ASP A 111 25.15 18.03 14.82
N LYS A 112 25.88 18.40 15.88
CA LYS A 112 25.73 19.67 16.61
C LYS A 112 24.29 19.87 17.10
N HIS A 113 23.45 20.54 16.33
CA HIS A 113 22.06 20.84 16.67
C HIS A 113 21.07 20.30 15.63
N ASP A 114 21.57 19.76 14.51
CA ASP A 114 20.74 19.29 13.42
C ASP A 114 20.43 17.80 13.60
N LEU A 115 19.14 17.47 13.58
CA LEU A 115 18.72 16.07 13.54
C LEU A 115 19.14 15.50 12.18
N ILE A 116 19.98 14.46 12.19
CA ILE A 116 20.47 13.80 10.98
C ILE A 116 19.86 12.41 10.78
N MET A 117 19.46 11.75 11.88
CA MET A 117 18.90 10.40 11.82
C MET A 117 17.96 10.13 13.00
N GLU A 118 16.87 9.41 12.73
CA GLU A 118 15.97 8.85 13.74
C GLU A 118 15.79 7.34 13.49
N ARG A 119 16.00 6.53 14.52
CA ARG A 119 15.76 5.08 14.51
C ARG A 119 14.58 4.77 15.42
N ILE A 120 13.60 4.06 14.89
CA ILE A 120 12.43 3.61 15.65
C ILE A 120 12.48 2.10 15.76
N PHE A 121 12.51 1.63 17.00
CA PHE A 121 12.52 0.23 17.36
C PHE A 121 11.15 -0.19 17.88
N ARG A 122 10.76 -1.42 17.58
CA ARG A 122 9.55 -2.07 18.08
C ARG A 122 9.92 -3.44 18.59
N GLN A 123 9.59 -3.72 19.86
CA GLN A 123 9.99 -5.00 20.48
C GLN A 123 11.51 -5.26 20.28
N ASP A 124 12.31 -4.22 20.51
CA ASP A 124 13.77 -4.20 20.35
C ASP A 124 14.33 -4.46 18.94
N ARG A 125 13.47 -4.46 17.91
CA ARG A 125 13.88 -4.61 16.50
C ARG A 125 13.77 -3.28 15.77
N LEU A 126 14.77 -2.93 14.96
CA LEU A 126 14.69 -1.72 14.13
C LEU A 126 13.55 -1.91 13.14
N ALA A 127 12.56 -1.01 13.16
CA ALA A 127 11.40 -1.05 12.27
C ALA A 127 11.45 0.05 11.21
N LEU A 128 12.00 1.21 11.57
CA LEU A 128 12.10 2.37 10.70
C LEU A 128 13.38 3.16 11.00
N LEU A 129 14.10 3.52 9.95
CA LEU A 129 15.17 4.52 10.00
C LEU A 129 14.77 5.72 9.14
N LYS A 130 14.93 6.92 9.67
CA LYS A 130 14.71 8.18 8.95
C LYS A 130 16.03 8.92 8.86
N SER A 131 16.30 9.51 7.71
CA SER A 131 17.44 10.39 7.47
C SER A 131 16.96 11.80 7.17
N PHE A 132 17.72 12.78 7.65
CA PHE A 132 17.38 14.18 7.56
C PHE A 132 18.57 14.96 7.02
N ALA A 133 18.29 16.00 6.25
CA ALA A 133 19.26 17.00 5.80
C ALA A 133 18.62 18.38 6.00
N ASP A 134 19.36 19.29 6.63
CA ASP A 134 18.91 20.65 6.91
C ASP A 134 17.52 20.70 7.59
N GLY A 135 17.31 19.83 8.58
CA GLY A 135 16.04 19.71 9.31
C GLY A 135 14.88 19.10 8.52
N THR A 136 15.09 18.71 7.27
CA THR A 136 14.06 18.16 6.38
C THR A 136 14.24 16.66 6.22
N LEU A 137 13.15 15.90 6.32
CA LEU A 137 13.14 14.46 6.08
C LEU A 137 13.49 14.18 4.61
N GLN A 138 14.52 13.36 4.38
CA GLN A 138 15.01 13.00 3.04
C GLN A 138 14.58 11.58 2.66
N THR A 139 14.86 10.61 3.52
CA THR A 139 14.63 9.20 3.23
C THR A 139 14.18 8.44 4.45
N GLN A 140 13.27 7.49 4.24
CA GLN A 140 12.84 6.49 5.22
C GLN A 140 13.18 5.08 4.74
N TYR A 141 13.65 4.23 5.65
CA TYR A 141 13.96 2.82 5.40
C TYR A 141 13.10 1.97 6.33
N TYR A 142 12.24 1.14 5.75
CA TYR A 142 11.38 0.23 6.48
C TYR A 142 11.99 -1.16 6.55
N TYR A 143 12.04 -1.70 7.76
CA TYR A 143 12.64 -2.99 8.05
C TYR A 143 11.57 -4.03 8.35
N ASP A 144 11.82 -5.27 7.91
CA ASP A 144 11.03 -6.42 8.34
C ASP A 144 11.52 -7.01 9.69
N ASP A 145 10.78 -8.00 10.17
CA ASP A 145 11.08 -8.69 11.42
C ASP A 145 12.43 -9.43 11.39
N GLN A 146 13.00 -9.69 10.21
CA GLN A 146 14.33 -10.27 10.01
C GLN A 146 15.42 -9.20 9.83
N GLN A 147 15.13 -7.93 10.11
CA GLN A 147 16.06 -6.80 10.00
C GLN A 147 16.55 -6.54 8.58
N ARG A 148 15.71 -6.81 7.58
CA ARG A 148 16.00 -6.51 6.17
C ARG A 148 15.21 -5.29 5.73
N VAL A 149 15.83 -4.42 4.94
CA VAL A 149 15.13 -3.28 4.34
C VAL A 149 14.19 -3.80 3.24
N ARG A 150 12.90 -3.51 3.38
CA ARG A 150 11.86 -3.91 2.41
C ARG A 150 11.42 -2.78 1.51
N GLU A 151 11.47 -1.56 2.04
CA GLU A 151 11.05 -0.37 1.33
C GLU A 151 11.95 0.81 1.71
N VAL A 152 12.28 1.62 0.70
CA VAL A 152 12.93 2.92 0.84
C VAL A 152 12.00 3.99 0.29
N VAL A 153 11.67 5.00 1.08
CA VAL A 153 10.78 6.10 0.67
C VAL A 153 11.57 7.39 0.65
N HIS A 154 11.60 8.06 -0.49
CA HIS A 154 12.26 9.36 -0.67
C HIS A 154 11.23 10.47 -0.58
N PHE A 155 11.64 11.58 0.03
CA PHE A 155 10.80 12.73 0.32
C PHE A 155 11.34 13.99 -0.35
N GLN A 156 10.43 14.85 -0.78
CA GLN A 156 10.71 16.21 -1.22
C GLN A 156 9.66 17.13 -0.61
N ASP A 157 10.08 18.23 0.01
CA ASP A 157 9.19 19.21 0.66
C ASP A 157 8.24 18.55 1.68
N GLY A 158 8.74 17.54 2.39
CA GLY A 158 7.99 16.78 3.40
C GLY A 158 6.95 15.81 2.84
N GLN A 159 6.86 15.63 1.52
CA GLN A 159 5.95 14.69 0.86
C GLN A 159 6.72 13.53 0.23
N PRO A 160 6.19 12.29 0.26
CA PRO A 160 6.82 11.16 -0.41
C PRO A 160 6.75 11.35 -1.93
N THR A 161 7.87 11.16 -2.61
CA THR A 161 7.99 11.28 -4.07
C THR A 161 8.32 9.96 -4.75
N ILE A 162 9.05 9.07 -4.07
CA ILE A 162 9.47 7.78 -4.61
C ILE A 162 9.36 6.71 -3.53
N TYR A 163 8.82 5.55 -3.89
CA TYR A 163 8.85 4.33 -3.09
C TYR A 163 9.66 3.27 -3.85
N GLU A 164 10.68 2.72 -3.21
CA GLU A 164 11.54 1.68 -3.77
C GLU A 164 11.33 0.39 -3.00
N VAL A 165 10.99 -0.68 -3.71
CA VAL A 165 10.69 -1.98 -3.10
C VAL A 165 11.85 -2.93 -3.33
N LEU A 166 12.33 -3.49 -2.22
CA LEU A 166 13.51 -4.34 -2.18
C LEU A 166 13.15 -5.81 -1.87
N ASN A 167 13.94 -6.72 -2.41
CA ASN A 167 13.92 -8.13 -2.03
C ASN A 167 14.78 -8.41 -0.79
N ASN A 168 14.88 -9.69 -0.39
CA ASN A 168 15.64 -10.11 0.80
C ASN A 168 17.17 -9.94 0.69
N THR A 169 17.68 -9.59 -0.49
CA THR A 169 19.10 -9.46 -0.80
C THR A 169 19.48 -8.03 -1.16
N ASN A 170 18.66 -7.04 -0.76
CA ASN A 170 18.85 -5.62 -1.09
C ASN A 170 18.97 -5.37 -2.59
N GLN A 171 18.12 -6.04 -3.38
CA GLN A 171 17.96 -5.72 -4.79
C GLN A 171 16.63 -4.99 -4.99
N GLN A 172 16.68 -3.88 -5.71
CA GLN A 172 15.51 -3.11 -6.11
C GLN A 172 14.74 -3.85 -7.19
N LEU A 173 13.44 -4.05 -6.94
CA LEU A 173 12.52 -4.73 -7.83
C LEU A 173 11.58 -3.74 -8.52
N TYR A 174 11.02 -2.82 -7.73
CA TYR A 174 10.05 -1.84 -8.23
C TYR A 174 10.36 -0.45 -7.69
N GLN A 175 10.08 0.56 -8.50
CA GLN A 175 10.10 1.96 -8.09
C GLN A 175 8.77 2.62 -8.47
N PHE A 176 8.06 3.13 -7.47
CA PHE A 176 6.82 3.87 -7.61
C PHE A 176 7.11 5.36 -7.47
N ILE A 177 6.94 6.11 -8.56
CA ILE A 177 7.12 7.56 -8.55
C ILE A 177 5.75 8.20 -8.38
N VAL A 178 5.58 8.98 -7.31
CA VAL A 178 4.38 9.75 -7.03
C VAL A 178 4.25 10.86 -8.07
N LYS A 179 3.13 10.88 -8.75
CA LYS A 179 2.76 11.94 -9.69
C LYS A 179 1.79 12.88 -9.01
N GLN A 180 1.80 14.13 -9.48
CA GLN A 180 0.80 15.11 -9.09
C GLN A 180 -0.61 14.52 -9.27
N PRO A 181 -1.46 14.57 -8.24
CA PRO A 181 -2.79 14.02 -8.33
C PRO A 181 -3.54 14.68 -9.49
N ARG A 182 -4.25 13.88 -10.27
CA ARG A 182 -5.16 14.42 -11.29
C ARG A 182 -6.52 14.62 -10.67
N LEU A 183 -6.97 15.86 -10.68
CA LEU A 183 -8.34 16.21 -10.36
C LEU A 183 -9.25 15.64 -11.45
N ARG A 184 -10.26 14.88 -11.04
CA ARG A 184 -11.31 14.41 -11.95
C ARG A 184 -12.65 14.96 -11.48
N ASN A 185 -13.41 15.48 -12.44
CA ASN A 185 -14.76 15.96 -12.25
C ASN A 185 -15.75 14.85 -12.63
N TYR A 186 -16.63 14.50 -11.69
CA TYR A 186 -17.71 13.56 -11.92
C TYR A 186 -19.05 14.24 -11.67
N ARG A 187 -20.03 14.02 -12.56
CA ARG A 187 -21.44 14.33 -12.27
C ARG A 187 -22.11 13.08 -11.73
N VAL A 188 -22.51 13.14 -10.46
CA VAL A 188 -23.18 12.02 -9.79
C VAL A 188 -24.47 12.46 -9.15
N ALA A 189 -25.40 11.54 -8.93
CA ALA A 189 -26.58 11.81 -8.14
C ALA A 189 -26.16 12.18 -6.70
N SER A 190 -26.78 13.19 -6.11
CA SER A 190 -26.41 13.73 -4.80
C SER A 190 -26.55 12.72 -3.65
N ASP A 191 -27.39 11.70 -3.85
CA ASP A 191 -27.66 10.60 -2.92
C ASP A 191 -26.75 9.38 -3.17
N SER A 192 -25.87 9.43 -4.17
CA SER A 192 -24.90 8.38 -4.42
C SER A 192 -23.82 8.36 -3.34
N GLU A 193 -23.40 7.17 -2.88
CA GLU A 193 -22.20 7.02 -2.06
C GLU A 193 -20.95 7.65 -2.71
N PHE A 194 -20.93 7.73 -4.04
CA PHE A 194 -19.86 8.36 -4.78
C PHE A 194 -19.78 9.87 -4.52
N ALA A 195 -20.92 10.54 -4.28
CA ALA A 195 -20.97 11.97 -3.95
C ALA A 195 -20.25 12.30 -2.64
N ALA A 196 -20.16 11.35 -1.70
CA ALA A 196 -19.45 11.53 -0.43
C ALA A 196 -17.92 11.48 -0.55
N ARG A 197 -17.39 11.12 -1.73
CA ARG A 197 -15.94 10.85 -1.93
C ARG A 197 -15.13 12.07 -2.37
N GLY A 198 -15.78 13.16 -2.75
CA GLY A 198 -15.10 14.34 -3.28
C GLY A 198 -15.67 15.64 -2.72
N ALA A 199 -14.98 16.74 -2.98
CA ALA A 199 -15.52 18.05 -2.67
C ALA A 199 -16.65 18.37 -3.66
N ILE A 200 -17.84 18.73 -3.14
CA ILE A 200 -18.93 19.23 -3.98
C ILE A 200 -18.52 20.61 -4.48
N VAL A 201 -18.27 20.72 -5.78
CA VAL A 201 -17.85 21.98 -6.40
C VAL A 201 -19.05 22.74 -6.97
N GLU A 202 -20.12 22.03 -7.33
CA GLU A 202 -21.31 22.60 -7.93
C GLU A 202 -22.52 21.69 -7.71
N SER A 203 -23.70 22.28 -7.47
CA SER A 203 -24.96 21.57 -7.30
C SER A 203 -26.01 22.10 -8.29
N ASP A 204 -26.46 21.24 -9.20
CA ASP A 204 -27.52 21.58 -10.15
C ASP A 204 -28.88 21.10 -9.61
N LEU A 205 -29.74 22.05 -9.26
CA LEU A 205 -31.12 21.81 -8.82
C LEU A 205 -32.07 21.97 -10.02
N PHE A 206 -32.43 20.85 -10.65
CA PHE A 206 -33.48 20.87 -11.67
C PHE A 206 -34.86 21.05 -11.00
N LYS A 207 -35.59 22.10 -11.39
CA LYS A 207 -36.99 22.32 -10.96
C LYS A 207 -37.90 21.34 -11.69
N GLY A 208 -38.42 20.36 -10.94
CA GLY A 208 -39.22 19.23 -11.43
C GLY A 208 -38.35 17.97 -11.43
N THR A 209 -38.52 17.10 -10.42
CA THR A 209 -37.66 15.94 -10.16
C THR A 209 -37.51 15.00 -11.37
N PRO A 210 -36.38 14.24 -11.51
CA PRO A 210 -35.57 13.72 -10.40
C PRO A 210 -34.03 13.78 -10.53
N ARG A 211 -33.39 13.72 -9.34
CA ARG A 211 -31.94 13.67 -9.02
C ARG A 211 -31.21 15.00 -9.10
N ASN A 212 -30.97 15.59 -7.93
CA ASN A 212 -29.90 16.57 -7.76
C ASN A 212 -28.60 15.90 -8.25
N THR A 213 -27.88 16.55 -9.16
CA THR A 213 -26.55 16.10 -9.54
C THR A 213 -25.52 17.01 -8.94
N VAL A 214 -24.51 16.43 -8.30
CA VAL A 214 -23.36 17.16 -7.78
C VAL A 214 -22.17 16.91 -8.69
N ARG A 215 -21.43 17.98 -8.97
CA ARG A 215 -20.08 17.85 -9.52
C ARG A 215 -19.13 17.66 -8.35
N ILE A 216 -18.48 16.51 -8.28
CA ILE A 216 -17.45 16.25 -7.28
C ILE A 216 -16.07 16.26 -7.92
N GLU A 217 -15.10 16.75 -7.16
CA GLU A 217 -13.68 16.66 -7.48
C GLU A 217 -13.03 15.59 -6.61
N ILE A 218 -12.40 14.61 -7.26
CA ILE A 218 -11.64 13.55 -6.59
C ILE A 218 -10.17 13.71 -6.96
N SER A 219 -9.32 13.79 -5.94
CA SER A 219 -7.87 13.74 -6.05
C SER A 219 -7.42 12.29 -5.88
N ASN A 220 -6.97 11.67 -6.97
CA ASN A 220 -6.40 10.32 -6.92
C ASN A 220 -4.88 10.40 -6.95
N SER A 221 -4.21 9.86 -5.93
CA SER A 221 -2.76 9.66 -5.96
C SER A 221 -2.40 8.83 -7.19
N GLN A 222 -1.54 9.40 -8.04
CA GLN A 222 -1.09 8.75 -9.26
C GLN A 222 0.34 8.27 -9.07
N PHE A 223 0.65 7.10 -9.60
CA PHE A 223 1.99 6.56 -9.60
C PHE A 223 2.39 6.18 -11.02
N SER A 224 3.66 6.34 -11.39
CA SER A 224 4.29 5.47 -12.40
C SER A 224 5.04 4.36 -11.69
N VAL A 225 5.04 3.17 -12.28
CA VAL A 225 5.79 2.03 -11.74
C VAL A 225 6.84 1.60 -12.74
N HIS A 226 8.10 1.64 -12.30
CA HIS A 226 9.22 1.06 -13.00
C HIS A 226 9.48 -0.33 -12.44
N ASP A 227 9.55 -1.32 -13.32
CA ASP A 227 9.83 -2.72 -13.02
C ASP A 227 11.27 -3.05 -13.43
N TYR A 228 12.14 -3.28 -12.45
CA TYR A 228 13.53 -3.67 -12.66
C TYR A 228 13.72 -5.18 -12.79
N VAL A 229 12.66 -5.97 -12.62
CA VAL A 229 12.66 -7.42 -12.82
C VAL A 229 12.47 -7.72 -14.31
N THR A 230 11.45 -7.13 -14.93
CA THR A 230 11.08 -7.41 -16.33
C THR A 230 11.38 -6.26 -17.29
N TRP A 231 11.81 -5.10 -16.79
CA TRP A 231 12.00 -3.87 -17.58
C TRP A 231 10.73 -3.39 -18.27
N ARG A 232 9.57 -3.84 -17.80
CA ARG A 232 8.26 -3.43 -18.32
C ARG A 232 7.80 -2.14 -17.65
N PRO A 233 7.51 -1.08 -18.40
CA PRO A 233 6.85 0.08 -17.83
C PRO A 233 5.37 -0.24 -17.55
N TYR A 234 4.89 0.09 -16.35
CA TYR A 234 3.46 0.12 -16.07
C TYR A 234 2.95 1.56 -16.19
N LYS A 235 1.78 1.74 -16.82
CA LYS A 235 1.15 3.04 -16.99
C LYS A 235 0.79 3.69 -15.66
N ASN A 236 0.38 2.88 -14.68
CA ASN A 236 0.02 3.29 -13.34
C ASN A 236 0.00 2.09 -12.37
N VAL A 237 -0.24 2.40 -11.10
CA VAL A 237 -0.34 1.41 -10.02
C VAL A 237 -1.45 0.35 -10.25
N PHE A 238 -2.55 0.70 -10.93
CA PHE A 238 -3.63 -0.26 -11.17
C PHE A 238 -3.26 -1.29 -12.24
N GLU A 239 -2.49 -0.91 -13.27
CA GLU A 239 -1.92 -1.88 -14.21
C GLU A 239 -0.92 -2.81 -13.50
N PHE A 240 -0.12 -2.26 -12.59
CA PHE A 240 0.77 -3.05 -11.74
C PHE A 240 0.00 -4.06 -10.89
N TYR A 241 -1.04 -3.63 -10.16
CA TYR A 241 -1.89 -4.51 -9.36
C TYR A 241 -2.54 -5.62 -10.19
N ALA A 242 -3.08 -5.28 -11.37
CA ALA A 242 -3.62 -6.29 -12.28
C ALA A 242 -2.54 -7.28 -12.77
N GLY A 243 -1.30 -6.82 -12.97
CA GLY A 243 -0.14 -7.66 -13.26
C GLY A 243 0.13 -8.68 -12.15
N GLN A 244 0.16 -8.23 -10.90
CA GLN A 244 0.37 -9.09 -9.73
C GLN A 244 -0.77 -10.09 -9.53
N LEU A 245 -2.03 -9.66 -9.70
CA LEU A 245 -3.19 -10.55 -9.63
C LEU A 245 -3.12 -11.69 -10.66
N ARG A 246 -2.70 -11.39 -11.90
CA ARG A 246 -2.54 -12.42 -12.95
C ARG A 246 -1.44 -13.43 -12.64
N GLN A 247 -0.40 -13.06 -11.90
CA GLN A 247 0.64 -14.01 -11.50
C GLN A 247 0.12 -15.02 -10.46
N LEU A 248 -0.87 -14.63 -9.64
CA LEU A 248 -1.46 -15.49 -8.60
C LEU A 248 -2.64 -16.31 -9.08
N ILE A 249 -3.30 -15.85 -10.13
CA ILE A 249 -4.39 -16.57 -10.79
C ILE A 249 -3.73 -17.38 -11.89
N ASP A 250 -3.33 -18.62 -11.58
CA ASP A 250 -3.04 -19.63 -12.60
C ASP A 250 -4.08 -19.50 -13.72
N ASN A 251 -3.70 -19.65 -14.99
CA ASN A 251 -4.58 -19.47 -16.18
C ASN A 251 -5.90 -20.28 -16.17
N ASP A 252 -6.24 -20.97 -15.08
CA ASP A 252 -7.54 -21.55 -14.78
C ASP A 252 -8.61 -20.46 -14.55
N GLN A 253 -9.75 -20.61 -15.24
CA GLN A 253 -10.90 -19.70 -15.13
C GLN A 253 -11.75 -19.92 -13.87
N THR A 254 -11.22 -20.62 -12.86
CA THR A 254 -11.94 -21.04 -11.64
C THR A 254 -11.71 -20.12 -10.45
N THR A 255 -10.84 -19.11 -10.60
CA THR A 255 -10.60 -18.09 -9.59
C THR A 255 -11.48 -16.86 -9.81
N GLY A 256 -12.32 -16.54 -8.83
CA GLY A 256 -13.04 -15.26 -8.77
C GLY A 256 -12.21 -14.19 -8.06
N ILE A 257 -12.12 -13.00 -8.63
CA ILE A 257 -11.43 -11.85 -8.01
C ILE A 257 -12.45 -10.99 -7.29
N PHE A 258 -12.21 -10.69 -6.03
CA PHE A 258 -13.04 -9.82 -5.21
C PHE A 258 -12.27 -8.53 -4.96
N ILE A 259 -12.79 -7.40 -5.43
CA ILE A 259 -12.16 -6.08 -5.29
C ILE A 259 -13.14 -5.13 -4.60
N ASP A 260 -12.61 -4.16 -3.86
CA ASP A 260 -13.43 -3.08 -3.33
C ASP A 260 -14.10 -2.32 -4.48
N LEU A 261 -15.37 -1.96 -4.31
CA LEU A 261 -16.13 -1.16 -5.28
C LEU A 261 -15.38 0.11 -5.71
N GLU A 262 -14.60 0.71 -4.81
CA GLU A 262 -13.78 1.90 -5.05
C GLU A 262 -12.73 1.71 -6.15
N LEU A 263 -12.24 0.48 -6.31
CA LEU A 263 -11.15 0.16 -7.22
C LEU A 263 -11.63 -0.30 -8.59
N VAL A 264 -12.92 -0.67 -8.71
CA VAL A 264 -13.48 -1.29 -9.92
C VAL A 264 -13.27 -0.42 -11.14
N GLU A 265 -13.63 0.87 -11.09
CA GLU A 265 -13.49 1.79 -12.23
C GLU A 265 -12.04 1.84 -12.70
N SER A 266 -11.11 2.05 -11.77
CA SER A 266 -9.69 2.23 -12.05
C SER A 266 -9.00 0.95 -12.52
N MET A 267 -9.41 -0.21 -12.01
CA MET A 267 -8.80 -1.51 -12.33
C MET A 267 -9.44 -2.20 -13.54
N SER A 268 -10.72 -1.96 -13.83
CA SER A 268 -11.47 -2.65 -14.89
C SER A 268 -10.77 -2.67 -16.25
N PRO A 269 -10.09 -1.60 -16.73
CA PRO A 269 -9.42 -1.63 -18.03
C PRO A 269 -8.25 -2.63 -18.08
N TYR A 270 -7.70 -2.99 -16.91
CA TYR A 270 -6.55 -3.86 -16.78
C TYR A 270 -6.91 -5.28 -16.38
N LEU A 271 -8.13 -5.58 -15.93
CA LEU A 271 -8.53 -6.91 -15.48
C LEU A 271 -9.02 -7.82 -16.61
N GLY A 272 -9.35 -7.25 -17.79
CA GLY A 272 -9.63 -8.02 -19.01
C GLY A 272 -10.79 -9.02 -18.83
N THR A 273 -10.52 -10.31 -19.06
CA THR A 273 -11.51 -11.41 -18.99
C THR A 273 -11.63 -12.05 -17.59
N LEU A 274 -10.96 -11.50 -16.57
CA LEU A 274 -11.01 -12.06 -15.22
C LEU A 274 -12.41 -11.86 -14.61
N LYS A 275 -12.93 -12.89 -13.94
CA LYS A 275 -14.23 -12.80 -13.26
C LYS A 275 -14.10 -11.97 -11.98
N THR A 276 -14.54 -10.72 -12.05
CA THR A 276 -14.49 -9.77 -10.93
C THR A 276 -15.84 -9.68 -10.21
N PHE A 277 -15.78 -9.61 -8.89
CA PHE A 277 -16.90 -9.41 -7.98
C PHE A 277 -16.55 -8.27 -7.04
N ASN A 278 -17.57 -7.55 -6.57
CA ASN A 278 -17.38 -6.48 -5.61
C ASN A 278 -17.67 -7.03 -4.21
N TYR A 279 -17.01 -6.45 -3.21
CA TYR A 279 -17.41 -6.58 -1.81
C TYR A 279 -17.68 -5.21 -1.22
#